data_AF-A0A7Y3V952-F1
#
_entry.id   AF-A0A7Y3V952-F1
#
_cell.length_a   1.000
_cell.length_b   1.000
_cell.length_c   1.000
_cell.angle_alpha   90.00
_cell.angle_beta   90.00
_cell.angle_gamma   90.00
#
_symmetry.space_group_name_H-M   'P 1'
#
loop_
_entity.id
_entity.type
_entity.pdbx_description
1 polymer ?
#
loop_
_entity_poly.entity_id
_entity_poly.type
_entity_poly.pdbx_seq_one_letter_code
_entity_poly.pdbx_strand_id
1 'polypeptide(L)'
;MFRFDPDGQGHAYTGGSITWYNRTANVQGTVVDTANNIGHVTAYFEAYAGSTKIESVTRTANAESDLGSPRDFNFTIGDTDLVGGIDRIKVTLCRWDGASKDCAGAENYSKL
;
A
#
# COMPACT_ATOMS: atom_id res chain seq x y z
N MET A 1 -2.91 -12.21 -4.18
CA MET A 1 -2.10 -11.98 -2.96
C MET A 1 -0.87 -11.19 -3.37
N PHE A 2 -0.47 -10.18 -2.61
CA PHE A 2 0.73 -9.37 -2.84
C PHE A 2 1.65 -9.38 -1.62
N ARG A 3 2.95 -9.21 -1.83
CA ARG A 3 3.96 -8.98 -0.78
C ARG A 3 5.11 -8.17 -1.37
N PHE A 4 5.52 -7.13 -0.67
CA PHE A 4 6.53 -6.20 -1.13
C PHE A 4 7.47 -5.77 0.00
N ASP A 5 8.79 -5.76 -0.27
CA ASP A 5 9.87 -5.40 0.66
C ASP A 5 10.84 -4.42 -0.04
N PRO A 6 10.95 -3.14 0.41
CA PRO A 6 11.73 -2.10 -0.26
C PRO A 6 13.23 -2.31 -0.23
N ASP A 7 13.74 -2.78 0.91
CA ASP A 7 15.17 -2.82 1.20
C ASP A 7 15.76 -4.22 1.02
N GLY A 8 14.89 -5.23 0.86
CA GLY A 8 15.29 -6.63 0.75
C GLY A 8 15.97 -7.15 2.01
N GLN A 9 15.95 -6.37 3.08
CA GLN A 9 16.49 -6.70 4.41
C GLN A 9 15.37 -7.11 5.37
N GLY A 10 14.09 -7.04 4.94
CA GLY A 10 12.95 -7.42 5.74
C GLY A 10 12.56 -6.39 6.80
N HIS A 11 13.12 -5.18 6.78
CA HIS A 11 12.80 -4.17 7.79
C HIS A 11 11.44 -3.52 7.57
N ALA A 12 10.96 -3.51 6.33
CA ALA A 12 9.70 -2.92 5.96
C ALA A 12 9.02 -3.83 4.96
N TYR A 13 7.75 -4.18 5.17
CA TYR A 13 7.00 -4.86 4.13
C TYR A 13 5.52 -4.56 4.19
N THR A 14 4.85 -4.70 3.04
CA THR A 14 3.39 -4.69 2.94
C THR A 14 2.94 -5.93 2.19
N GLY A 15 1.81 -6.50 2.58
CA GLY A 15 1.25 -7.66 1.91
C GLY A 15 -0.24 -7.79 2.15
N GLY A 16 -0.94 -8.47 1.23
CA GLY A 16 -2.39 -8.53 1.29
C GLY A 16 -3.07 -9.16 0.08
N SER A 17 -4.35 -8.83 -0.09
CA SER A 17 -5.19 -9.25 -1.20
C SER A 17 -5.99 -8.08 -1.76
N ILE A 18 -6.25 -8.14 -3.07
CA ILE A 18 -7.13 -7.21 -3.78
C ILE A 18 -8.31 -8.02 -4.31
N THR A 19 -9.52 -7.63 -3.94
CA THR A 19 -10.76 -8.19 -4.46
C THR A 19 -11.38 -7.15 -5.40
N TRP A 20 -11.41 -7.46 -6.68
CA TRP A 20 -11.96 -6.57 -7.70
C TRP A 20 -13.49 -6.62 -7.73
N TYR A 21 -14.11 -5.46 -7.77
CA TYR A 21 -15.54 -5.31 -8.06
C TYR A 21 -15.74 -4.66 -9.43
N ASN A 22 -16.99 -4.38 -9.79
CA ASN A 22 -17.29 -3.76 -11.08
C ASN A 22 -16.60 -2.39 -11.23
N ARG A 23 -16.71 -1.53 -10.21
CA ARG A 23 -16.19 -0.14 -10.25
C ARG A 23 -15.09 0.20 -9.26
N THR A 24 -14.99 -0.58 -8.18
CA THR A 24 -14.06 -0.39 -7.07
C THR A 24 -13.27 -1.68 -6.82
N ALA A 25 -12.37 -1.65 -5.85
CA ALA A 25 -11.74 -2.84 -5.29
C ALA A 25 -11.72 -2.75 -3.77
N ASN A 26 -11.82 -3.89 -3.09
CA ASN A 26 -11.46 -4.00 -1.69
C ASN A 26 -9.99 -4.41 -1.57
N VAL A 27 -9.23 -3.71 -0.74
CA VAL A 27 -7.82 -3.95 -0.46
C VAL A 27 -7.67 -4.21 1.03
N GLN A 28 -7.14 -5.38 1.37
CA GLN A 28 -6.93 -5.79 2.75
C GLN A 28 -5.57 -6.46 2.94
N GLY A 29 -4.97 -6.32 4.13
CA GLY A 29 -3.64 -6.81 4.39
C GLY A 29 -2.98 -6.10 5.57
N THR A 30 -1.65 -6.15 5.60
CA THR A 30 -0.84 -5.57 6.67
C THR A 30 0.37 -4.82 6.12
N VAL A 31 0.76 -3.75 6.82
CA VAL A 31 2.05 -3.08 6.66
C VAL A 31 2.84 -3.23 7.95
N VAL A 32 4.12 -3.55 7.83
CA VAL A 32 5.01 -3.84 8.94
C VAL A 32 6.25 -2.98 8.83
N ASP A 33 6.64 -2.41 9.96
CA ASP A 33 7.91 -1.73 10.15
C ASP A 33 8.63 -2.40 11.33
N THR A 34 9.69 -3.15 11.03
CA THR A 34 10.53 -3.83 12.01
C THR A 34 11.86 -3.11 12.22
N ALA A 35 12.00 -1.87 11.76
CA ALA A 35 13.24 -1.13 11.96
C ALA A 35 13.35 -0.59 13.39
N ASN A 36 14.49 -0.85 14.05
CA ASN A 36 14.73 -0.42 15.43
C ASN A 36 15.17 1.06 15.54
N ASN A 37 14.72 1.93 14.64
CA ASN A 37 15.12 3.33 14.58
C ASN A 37 13.93 4.29 14.53
N ILE A 38 14.20 5.59 14.71
CA ILE A 38 13.22 6.66 14.52
C ILE A 38 12.73 6.58 13.07
N GLY A 39 11.41 6.54 12.88
CA GLY A 39 10.85 6.42 11.54
C GLY A 39 9.47 5.79 11.48
N HIS A 40 9.00 5.64 10.25
CA HIS A 40 7.79 4.92 9.93
C HIS A 40 7.81 4.45 8.47
N VAL A 41 7.06 3.40 8.19
CA VAL A 41 6.82 2.87 6.85
C VAL A 41 5.39 3.20 6.44
N THR A 42 5.20 3.78 5.26
CA THR A 42 3.88 4.08 4.68
C THR A 42 3.68 3.33 3.37
N ALA A 43 2.63 2.51 3.33
CA ALA A 43 2.08 1.95 2.10
C ALA A 43 1.12 2.95 1.47
N TYR A 44 1.30 3.22 0.17
CA TYR A 44 0.46 4.06 -0.66
C TYR A 44 -0.26 3.17 -1.67
N PHE A 45 -1.59 3.27 -1.71
CA PHE A 45 -2.45 2.57 -2.64
C PHE A 45 -3.11 3.60 -3.53
N GLU A 46 -2.92 3.49 -4.83
CA GLU A 46 -3.48 4.41 -5.81
C GLU A 46 -4.31 3.63 -6.83
N ALA A 47 -5.59 3.95 -6.94
CA ALA A 47 -6.49 3.36 -7.92
C ALA A 47 -6.48 4.17 -9.22
N TYR A 48 -6.48 3.47 -10.35
CA TYR A 48 -6.43 4.06 -11.69
C TYR A 48 -7.52 3.50 -12.59
N ALA A 49 -7.98 4.33 -13.51
CA ALA A 49 -8.69 3.94 -14.72
C ALA A 49 -7.86 4.43 -15.91
N GLY A 50 -7.21 3.50 -16.60
CA GLY A 50 -6.17 3.78 -17.60
C GLY A 50 -5.01 4.56 -17.00
N SER A 51 -4.73 5.74 -17.57
CA SER A 51 -3.69 6.65 -17.08
C SER A 51 -4.13 7.56 -15.94
N THR A 52 -5.43 7.62 -15.64
CA THR A 52 -6.00 8.58 -14.69
C THR A 52 -6.05 8.00 -13.29
N LYS A 53 -5.46 8.70 -12.33
CA LYS A 53 -5.60 8.34 -10.91
C LYS A 53 -6.98 8.77 -10.42
N ILE A 54 -7.72 7.84 -9.83
CA ILE A 54 -9.08 8.02 -9.33
C ILE A 54 -9.06 8.33 -7.83
N GLU A 55 -8.35 7.53 -7.05
CA GLU A 55 -8.32 7.67 -5.58
C GLU A 55 -6.97 7.21 -5.04
N SER A 56 -6.63 7.68 -3.83
CA SER A 56 -5.47 7.20 -3.08
C SER A 56 -5.79 6.99 -1.60
N VAL A 57 -5.31 5.89 -1.03
CA VAL A 57 -5.38 5.56 0.39
C VAL A 57 -3.98 5.24 0.90
N THR A 58 -3.68 5.55 2.15
CA THR A 58 -2.40 5.23 2.77
C THR A 58 -2.57 4.46 4.07
N ARG A 59 -1.55 3.65 4.41
CA ARG A 59 -1.44 3.02 5.73
C ARG A 59 -0.01 3.12 6.23
N THR A 60 0.14 3.61 7.47
CA THR A 60 1.44 3.79 8.10
C THR A 60 1.63 2.83 9.26
N ALA A 61 2.78 2.16 9.30
CA ALA A 61 3.31 1.44 10.45
C ALA A 61 4.51 2.19 11.00
N ASN A 62 4.68 2.15 12.31
CA ASN A 62 5.81 2.73 13.02
C ASN A 62 6.29 1.72 14.07
N ALA A 63 7.60 1.70 14.29
CA ALA A 63 8.22 0.82 15.28
C ALA A 63 7.95 1.21 16.74
N GLU A 64 7.46 2.42 16.99
CA GLU A 64 7.52 3.03 18.33
C GLU A 64 6.49 2.52 19.35
N SER A 65 5.40 1.84 18.94
CA SER A 65 4.44 1.28 19.91
C SER A 65 4.75 -0.17 20.30
N ASP A 66 5.26 -0.96 19.36
CA ASP A 66 5.69 -2.35 19.49
C ASP A 66 6.48 -2.67 18.22
N LEU A 67 7.79 -2.76 18.34
CA LEU A 67 8.68 -2.99 17.21
C LEU A 67 8.24 -4.22 16.39
N GLY A 68 8.03 -4.03 15.09
CA GLY A 68 7.60 -5.10 14.19
C GLY A 68 6.14 -5.53 14.30
N SER A 69 5.31 -4.85 15.11
CA SER A 69 3.88 -5.12 15.16
C SER A 69 3.19 -4.69 13.86
N PRO A 70 2.53 -5.62 13.15
CA PRO A 70 1.81 -5.29 11.93
C PRO A 70 0.70 -4.25 12.15
N ARG A 71 0.46 -3.43 11.12
CA ARG A 71 -0.71 -2.56 11.01
C ARG A 71 -1.61 -3.08 9.92
N ASP A 72 -2.77 -3.58 10.33
CA ASP A 72 -3.78 -4.04 9.40
C ASP A 72 -4.39 -2.87 8.64
N PHE A 73 -4.81 -3.14 7.40
CA PHE A 73 -5.68 -2.29 6.60
C PHE A 73 -6.77 -3.15 5.96
N ASN A 74 -7.96 -2.57 5.84
CA ASN A 74 -9.06 -3.10 5.06
C ASN A 74 -9.93 -1.92 4.61
N PHE A 75 -9.95 -1.62 3.32
CA PHE A 75 -10.70 -0.50 2.76
C PHE A 75 -11.15 -0.80 1.34
N THR A 76 -12.20 -0.11 0.91
CA THR A 76 -12.60 -0.04 -0.49
C THR A 76 -11.96 1.18 -1.14
N ILE A 77 -11.49 1.03 -2.37
CA ILE A 77 -10.88 2.11 -3.17
C ILE A 77 -11.45 2.11 -4.58
N GLY A 78 -11.60 3.29 -5.16
CA GLY A 78 -12.21 3.56 -6.45
C GLY A 78 -13.50 4.37 -6.31
N ASP A 79 -14.18 4.59 -7.42
CA ASP A 79 -15.37 5.43 -7.50
C ASP A 79 -16.58 4.61 -7.94
N THR A 80 -17.63 4.58 -7.14
CA THR A 80 -18.87 3.84 -7.44
C THR A 80 -19.66 4.43 -8.60
N ASP A 81 -19.42 5.69 -8.96
CA ASP A 81 -20.09 6.39 -10.06
C ASP A 81 -19.26 6.41 -11.35
N LEU A 82 -17.99 5.98 -11.29
CA LEU A 82 -17.12 5.87 -12.45
C LEU A 82 -17.58 4.73 -13.38
N VAL A 83 -18.15 5.11 -14.52
CA VAL A 83 -18.49 4.17 -15.60
C VAL A 83 -17.21 3.54 -16.15
N GLY A 84 -17.17 2.20 -16.22
CA GLY A 84 -15.97 1.45 -16.58
C GLY A 84 -15.11 1.04 -15.39
N GLY A 85 -15.22 1.75 -14.26
CA GLY A 85 -14.51 1.42 -13.03
C GLY A 85 -13.00 1.63 -13.09
N ILE A 86 -12.34 1.25 -12.01
CA ILE A 86 -10.87 1.17 -11.94
C ILE A 86 -10.37 -0.13 -12.59
N ASP A 87 -9.18 -0.07 -13.19
CA ASP A 87 -8.51 -1.21 -13.84
C ASP A 87 -7.15 -1.55 -13.23
N ARG A 88 -6.61 -0.69 -12.35
CA ARG A 88 -5.30 -0.90 -11.74
C ARG A 88 -5.19 -0.31 -10.34
N ILE A 89 -4.61 -1.07 -9.43
CA ILE A 89 -4.11 -0.59 -8.13
C ILE A 89 -2.59 -0.55 -8.23
N LYS A 90 -2.02 0.62 -8.00
CA LYS A 90 -0.58 0.80 -7.84
C LYS A 90 -0.27 0.85 -6.35
N VAL A 91 0.67 0.04 -5.89
CA VAL A 91 1.13 0.00 -4.50
C VAL A 91 2.57 0.47 -4.44
N THR A 92 2.84 1.46 -3.60
CA THR A 92 4.19 1.96 -3.33
C THR A 92 4.44 1.90 -1.84
N LEU A 93 5.58 1.36 -1.43
CA LEU A 93 6.00 1.38 -0.03
C LEU A 93 7.15 2.37 0.13
N CYS A 94 7.01 3.30 1.07
CA CYS A 94 8.07 4.23 1.40
C CYS A 94 8.40 4.19 2.88
N ARG A 95 9.67 4.29 3.20
CA ARG A 95 10.18 4.44 4.56
C ARG A 95 10.62 5.86 4.81
N TRP A 96 10.35 6.36 6.01
CA TRP A 96 10.87 7.59 6.55
C TRP A 96 11.78 7.25 7.73
N ASP A 97 13.02 7.72 7.73
CA ASP A 97 14.02 7.46 8.79
C ASP A 97 14.21 8.65 9.75
N GLY A 98 13.32 9.63 9.70
CA GLY A 98 13.41 10.89 10.44
C GLY A 98 14.01 12.04 9.64
N ALA A 99 14.78 11.76 8.59
CA ALA A 99 15.49 12.77 7.80
C ALA A 99 15.21 12.69 6.29
N SER A 100 14.92 11.49 5.78
CA SER A 100 14.78 11.21 4.36
C SER A 100 13.62 10.24 4.10
N LYS A 101 13.13 10.26 2.85
CA LYS A 101 12.08 9.37 2.36
C LYS A 101 12.64 8.48 1.26
N ASP A 102 12.72 7.19 1.55
CA ASP A 102 13.11 6.18 0.58
C ASP A 102 11.88 5.40 0.13
N CYS A 103 11.56 5.51 -1.16
CA CYS A 103 10.46 4.78 -1.77
C CYS A 103 11.01 3.66 -2.64
N ALA A 104 10.38 2.52 -2.51
CA ALA A 104 10.66 1.40 -3.37
C ALA A 104 10.02 1.56 -4.76
N GLY A 105 10.38 0.66 -5.68
CA GLY A 105 9.67 0.52 -6.95
C GLY A 105 8.18 0.23 -6.73
N ALA A 106 7.32 0.93 -7.46
CA ALA A 106 5.89 0.72 -7.36
C ALA A 106 5.47 -0.59 -8.06
N GLU A 107 4.62 -1.36 -7.40
CA GLU A 107 4.00 -2.55 -7.98
C GLU A 107 2.62 -2.23 -8.55
N ASN A 108 2.31 -2.80 -9.71
CA ASN A 108 1.04 -2.58 -10.39
C ASN A 108 0.25 -3.88 -10.43
N TYR A 109 -1.00 -3.80 -9.96
CA TYR A 109 -1.96 -4.90 -9.96
C TYR A 109 -3.12 -4.51 -10.84
N SER A 110 -3.26 -5.20 -11.97
CA SER A 110 -4.36 -4.97 -12.92
C SER A 110 -5.54 -5.88 -12.64
N LYS A 111 -6.75 -5.37 -12.91
CA LYS A 111 -7.96 -6.17 -12.98
C LYS A 111 -7.86 -7.10 -14.20
N LEU A 112 -8.13 -8.39 -13.98
CA LEU A 112 -8.18 -9.40 -15.04
C LEU A 112 -9.48 -9.31 -15.83
#